data_AF-A0A8I0FBR6-F1
#
_entry.id   AF-A0A8I0FBR6-F1
#
_cell.length_a   1.000
_cell.length_b   1.000
_cell.length_c   1.000
_cell.angle_alpha   90.00
_cell.angle_beta   90.00
_cell.angle_gamma   90.00
#
_symmetry.space_group_name_H-M   'P 1'
#
loop_
_entity.id
_entity.type
_entity.pdbx_description
1 polymer ?
#
loop_
_entity_poly.entity_id
_entity_poly.type
_entity_poly.pdbx_seq_one_letter_code
_entity_poly.pdbx_strand_id
1 'polypeptide(L)'
;EMDVPLVTNRDLFVENDQVFVKTIRGRQKVDVIYRRLDDDFLDPLAFRPDSALGVAGLMSAYLQKNVVIANAPGTGVADDKSIYPYVDQMIQYYLGETPILKNVPTYQCREKEHLDYVLAHLDQLVIKEAQGSRGYG
;
A
#
# COMPACT_ATOMS: atom_id res chain seq x y z
N GLU A 1 7.41 22.67 -7.02
CA GLU A 1 7.60 21.44 -7.82
C GLU A 1 8.76 20.66 -7.21
N MET A 2 8.71 19.33 -7.15
CA MET A 2 9.69 18.52 -6.39
C MET A 2 11.06 18.39 -7.08
N ASP A 3 11.20 18.87 -8.31
CA ASP A 3 12.43 18.78 -9.12
C ASP A 3 12.99 17.35 -9.22
N VAL A 4 12.08 16.38 -9.37
CA VAL A 4 12.41 14.96 -9.58
C VAL A 4 11.89 14.48 -10.94
N PRO A 5 12.61 13.60 -11.64
CA PRO A 5 12.16 13.06 -12.91
C PRO A 5 10.89 12.23 -12.77
N LEU A 6 9.90 12.49 -13.65
CA LEU A 6 8.81 11.55 -13.89
C LEU A 6 9.31 10.45 -14.83
N VAL A 7 9.16 9.20 -14.40
CA VAL A 7 9.65 8.03 -15.14
C VAL A 7 8.54 6.99 -15.31
N THR A 8 8.69 6.18 -16.34
CA THR A 8 7.85 5.02 -16.63
C THR A 8 8.68 3.75 -16.63
N ASN A 9 8.03 2.60 -16.78
CA ASN A 9 8.72 1.31 -16.90
C ASN A 9 9.75 1.21 -18.03
N ARG A 10 9.61 2.01 -19.09
CA ARG A 10 10.54 1.99 -20.22
C ARG A 10 11.87 2.68 -19.89
N ASP A 11 11.82 3.63 -18.97
CA ASP A 11 12.95 4.45 -18.54
C ASP A 11 13.79 3.72 -17.49
N LEU A 12 13.14 2.93 -16.63
CA LEU A 12 13.79 2.18 -15.57
C LEU A 12 14.17 0.76 -15.99
N PHE A 13 15.24 0.23 -15.41
CA PHE A 13 15.61 -1.18 -15.52
C PHE A 13 16.44 -1.60 -14.30
N VAL A 14 16.49 -2.92 -14.07
CA VAL A 14 17.30 -3.52 -13.00
C VAL A 14 18.47 -4.28 -13.62
N GLU A 15 19.67 -4.07 -13.07
CA GLU A 15 20.88 -4.81 -13.43
C GLU A 15 21.68 -5.07 -12.14
N ASN A 16 22.07 -6.32 -11.89
CA ASN A 16 22.79 -6.73 -10.67
C ASN A 16 22.10 -6.25 -9.38
N ASP A 17 20.78 -6.44 -9.29
CA ASP A 17 19.92 -5.99 -8.19
C ASP A 17 19.98 -4.48 -7.90
N GLN A 18 20.46 -3.65 -8.84
CA GLN A 18 20.45 -2.20 -8.73
C GLN A 18 19.51 -1.60 -9.77
N VAL A 19 18.81 -0.53 -9.39
CA VAL A 19 17.86 0.16 -10.27
C VAL A 19 18.55 1.33 -10.96
N PHE A 20 18.32 1.45 -12.26
CA PHE A 20 18.85 2.52 -13.09
C PHE A 20 17.76 3.17 -13.93
N VAL A 21 17.92 4.46 -14.22
CA VAL A 21 17.16 5.18 -15.23
C VAL A 21 18.03 5.39 -16.48
N LYS A 22 17.44 5.19 -17.66
CA LYS A 22 18.06 5.49 -18.95
C LYS A 22 18.04 7.00 -19.18
N THR A 23 19.20 7.57 -19.46
CA THR A 23 19.33 8.98 -19.86
C THR A 23 20.10 9.06 -21.18
N ILE A 24 20.06 10.22 -21.83
CA ILE A 24 20.87 10.49 -23.02
C ILE A 24 22.39 10.42 -22.76
N ARG A 25 22.83 10.51 -21.51
CA ARG A 25 24.25 10.42 -21.10
C ARG A 25 24.64 9.04 -20.58
N GLY A 26 23.74 8.06 -20.72
CA GLY A 26 23.91 6.71 -20.17
C GLY A 26 22.98 6.43 -19.00
N ARG A 27 23.23 5.34 -18.29
CA ARG A 27 22.43 4.94 -17.13
C ARG A 27 22.81 5.75 -15.90
N GLN A 28 21.82 6.14 -15.12
CA GLN A 28 22.01 6.78 -13.82
C GLN A 28 21.36 5.90 -12.75
N LYS A 29 22.06 5.67 -11.64
CA LYS A 29 21.53 4.88 -10.53
C LYS A 29 20.37 5.61 -9.86
N VAL A 30 19.35 4.86 -9.44
CA VAL A 30 18.19 5.35 -8.69
C VAL A 30 18.23 4.75 -7.30
N ASP A 31 18.35 5.60 -6.28
CA ASP A 31 18.38 5.17 -4.87
C ASP A 31 17.00 5.22 -4.21
N VAL A 32 16.10 6.10 -4.67
CA VAL A 32 14.74 6.26 -4.13
C VAL A 32 13.71 6.40 -5.25
N ILE A 33 12.60 5.68 -5.13
CA ILE A 33 11.45 5.76 -6.04
C ILE A 33 10.23 6.17 -5.23
N TYR A 34 9.66 7.33 -5.58
CA TYR A 34 8.30 7.69 -5.16
C TYR A 34 7.30 7.07 -6.13
N ARG A 35 6.71 5.93 -5.76
CA ARG A 35 5.82 5.17 -6.64
C ARG A 35 4.43 5.79 -6.68
N ARG A 36 3.81 5.73 -7.87
CA ARG A 36 2.41 6.07 -8.12
C ARG A 36 1.68 4.93 -8.82
N LEU A 37 2.07 3.71 -8.47
CA LEU A 37 1.52 2.45 -8.96
C LEU A 37 1.20 1.57 -7.76
N ASP A 38 0.15 0.77 -7.85
CA ASP A 38 -0.19 -0.24 -6.82
C ASP A 38 0.85 -1.39 -6.80
N ASP A 39 0.92 -2.09 -5.67
CA ASP A 39 1.94 -3.13 -5.42
C ASP A 39 1.89 -4.23 -6.50
N ASP A 40 0.69 -4.67 -6.85
CA ASP A 40 0.45 -5.74 -7.82
C ASP A 40 1.08 -5.48 -9.20
N PHE A 41 1.26 -4.21 -9.55
CA PHE A 41 1.79 -3.81 -10.85
C PHE A 41 3.28 -3.48 -10.82
N LEU A 42 3.93 -3.49 -9.66
CA LEU A 42 5.26 -2.92 -9.44
C LEU A 42 6.39 -3.73 -10.10
N ASP A 43 6.29 -5.05 -10.08
CA ASP A 43 7.29 -5.97 -10.62
C ASP A 43 6.62 -7.25 -11.16
N PRO A 44 6.64 -7.49 -12.49
CA PRO A 44 6.01 -8.67 -13.08
C PRO A 44 6.71 -9.99 -12.69
N LEU A 45 7.93 -9.96 -12.14
CA LEU A 45 8.60 -11.17 -11.66
C LEU A 45 8.16 -11.57 -10.24
N ALA A 46 7.59 -10.65 -9.47
CA ALA A 46 7.19 -10.87 -8.08
C ALA A 46 5.67 -10.86 -7.88
N PHE A 47 4.94 -10.09 -8.67
CA PHE A 47 3.50 -9.91 -8.55
C PHE A 47 2.76 -10.36 -9.81
N ARG A 48 2.04 -9.47 -10.49
CA ARG A 48 1.27 -9.80 -11.69
C ARG A 48 2.19 -9.98 -12.89
N PRO A 49 2.32 -11.21 -13.45
CA PRO A 49 3.21 -11.46 -14.58
C PRO A 49 2.75 -10.78 -15.87
N ASP A 50 1.46 -10.41 -15.96
CA ASP A 50 0.87 -9.65 -17.07
C ASP A 50 1.02 -8.13 -16.91
N SER A 51 1.63 -7.64 -15.82
CA SER A 51 1.85 -6.21 -15.62
C SER A 51 2.79 -5.63 -16.67
N ALA A 52 2.28 -4.67 -17.45
CA ALA A 52 3.05 -3.85 -18.37
C ALA A 52 3.45 -2.49 -17.78
N LEU A 53 3.23 -2.26 -16.47
CA LEU A 53 3.47 -0.98 -15.80
C LEU A 53 4.70 -0.99 -14.89
N GLY A 54 5.11 -2.16 -14.40
CA GLY A 54 6.21 -2.34 -13.46
C GLY A 54 7.57 -2.48 -14.11
N VAL A 55 8.59 -2.69 -13.27
CA VAL A 55 9.97 -2.92 -13.69
C VAL A 55 10.39 -4.31 -13.20
N ALA A 56 10.73 -5.20 -14.13
CA ALA A 56 11.16 -6.55 -13.80
C ALA A 56 12.39 -6.55 -12.89
N GLY A 57 12.31 -7.23 -11.74
CA GLY A 57 13.39 -7.36 -10.76
C GLY A 57 13.46 -6.22 -9.74
N LEU A 58 12.53 -5.26 -9.78
CA LEU A 58 12.48 -4.14 -8.84
C LEU A 58 12.31 -4.62 -7.39
N MET A 59 11.53 -5.67 -7.14
CA MET A 59 11.39 -6.23 -5.80
C MET A 59 12.67 -6.91 -5.31
N SER A 60 13.44 -7.54 -6.20
CA SER A 60 14.76 -8.07 -5.84
C SER A 60 15.69 -6.96 -5.36
N ALA A 61 15.78 -5.87 -6.14
CA ALA A 61 16.57 -4.69 -5.78
C ALA A 61 16.14 -4.06 -4.44
N TYR A 62 14.83 -3.96 -4.20
CA TYR A 62 14.27 -3.45 -2.96
C TYR A 62 14.61 -4.34 -1.76
N LEU A 63 14.44 -5.67 -1.88
CA LEU A 63 14.76 -6.64 -0.82
C LEU A 63 16.26 -6.68 -0.49
N GLN A 64 17.12 -6.47 -1.49
CA GLN A 64 18.57 -6.32 -1.30
C GLN A 64 18.97 -4.93 -0.76
N LYS A 65 18.00 -4.05 -0.46
CA LYS A 65 18.21 -2.68 0.05
C LYS A 65 19.01 -1.78 -0.91
N ASN A 66 19.00 -2.09 -2.20
CA ASN A 66 19.67 -1.29 -3.23
C ASN A 66 18.84 -0.10 -3.72
N VAL A 67 17.54 -0.08 -3.38
CA VAL A 67 16.59 1.01 -3.67
C VAL A 67 15.57 1.13 -2.55
N VAL A 68 15.12 2.34 -2.25
CA VAL A 68 13.99 2.62 -1.37
C VAL A 68 12.75 2.91 -2.21
N ILE A 69 11.61 2.29 -1.88
CA ILE A 69 10.34 2.53 -2.54
C ILE A 69 9.39 3.21 -1.55
N ALA A 70 8.83 4.35 -1.93
CA ALA A 70 7.93 5.15 -1.13
C ALA A 70 6.56 5.27 -1.83
N ASN A 71 5.45 4.83 -1.24
CA ASN A 71 5.35 4.03 -0.01
C ASN A 71 5.91 2.62 -0.18
N ALA A 72 6.32 1.99 0.92
CA ALA A 72 6.81 0.61 0.88
C ALA A 72 5.74 -0.35 0.31
N PRO A 73 6.14 -1.42 -0.41
CA PRO A 73 5.21 -2.49 -0.75
C PRO A 73 4.63 -3.13 0.52
N GLY A 74 3.33 -3.42 0.51
CA GLY A 74 2.60 -4.08 1.61
C GLY A 74 1.95 -3.13 2.62
N THR A 75 2.06 -1.81 2.47
CA THR A 75 1.42 -0.85 3.40
C THR A 75 -0.11 -0.95 3.42
N GLY A 76 -0.72 -1.53 2.38
CA GLY A 76 -2.17 -1.73 2.30
C GLY A 76 -2.77 -2.53 3.46
N VAL A 77 -1.99 -3.43 4.09
CA VAL A 77 -2.46 -4.18 5.26
C VAL A 77 -2.80 -3.24 6.42
N ALA A 78 -2.06 -2.15 6.62
CA ALA A 78 -2.25 -1.26 7.76
C ALA A 78 -3.49 -0.36 7.63
N ASP A 79 -3.93 -0.07 6.41
CA ASP A 79 -5.10 0.79 6.12
C ASP A 79 -6.34 -0.03 5.70
N ASP A 80 -6.27 -1.37 5.84
CA ASP A 80 -7.42 -2.22 5.53
C ASP A 80 -8.58 -1.94 6.51
N LYS A 81 -9.82 -1.94 6.00
CA LYS A 81 -11.02 -1.68 6.81
C LYS A 81 -11.19 -2.67 7.97
N SER A 82 -10.65 -3.89 7.85
CA SER A 82 -10.65 -4.88 8.91
C SER A 82 -9.60 -4.61 9.99
N ILE A 83 -8.57 -3.83 9.69
CA ILE A 83 -7.52 -3.42 10.63
C ILE A 83 -7.87 -2.10 11.31
N TYR A 84 -8.62 -1.21 10.65
CA TYR A 84 -9.06 0.08 11.20
C TYR A 84 -9.58 0.00 12.66
N PRO A 85 -10.46 -0.93 13.06
CA PRO A 85 -10.98 -1.00 14.44
C PRO A 85 -9.91 -1.19 15.53
N TYR A 86 -8.71 -1.64 15.16
CA TYR A 86 -7.63 -1.95 16.09
C TYR A 86 -6.65 -0.80 16.29
N VAL A 87 -6.76 0.32 15.56
CA VAL A 87 -5.78 1.44 15.63
C VAL A 87 -5.65 1.99 17.05
N ASP A 88 -6.75 2.17 17.78
CA ASP A 88 -6.72 2.64 19.18
C ASP A 88 -5.94 1.68 20.10
N GLN A 89 -6.07 0.37 19.87
CA GLN A 89 -5.33 -0.65 20.60
C GLN A 89 -3.85 -0.66 20.21
N MET A 90 -3.54 -0.43 18.92
CA MET A 90 -2.17 -0.30 18.44
C MET A 90 -1.45 0.89 19.08
N ILE A 91 -2.12 2.05 19.20
CA ILE A 91 -1.56 3.22 19.88
C ILE A 91 -1.21 2.88 21.33
N GLN A 92 -2.12 2.25 22.06
CA GLN A 92 -1.87 1.83 23.45
C GLN A 92 -0.73 0.82 23.55
N TYR A 93 -0.69 -0.16 22.64
CA TYR A 93 0.31 -1.22 22.66
C TYR A 93 1.72 -0.73 22.28
N TYR A 94 1.85 0.03 21.18
CA TYR A 94 3.14 0.44 20.65
C TYR A 94 3.68 1.73 21.28
N LEU A 95 2.80 2.66 21.68
CA LEU A 95 3.20 3.96 22.23
C LEU A 95 2.96 4.08 23.74
N GLY A 96 2.10 3.23 24.33
CA GLY A 96 1.71 3.37 25.73
C GLY A 96 0.84 4.59 26.01
N GLU A 97 0.24 5.17 24.97
CA GLU A 97 -0.48 6.44 25.03
C GLU A 97 -1.99 6.24 24.87
N THR A 98 -2.76 7.24 25.31
CA THR A 98 -4.19 7.32 25.01
C THR A 98 -4.39 7.94 23.64
N PRO A 99 -5.19 7.34 22.73
CA PRO A 99 -5.48 7.92 21.42
C PRO A 99 -6.03 9.35 21.52
N ILE A 100 -5.35 10.30 20.87
CA ILE A 100 -5.79 11.70 20.81
C ILE A 100 -7.02 11.82 19.89
N LEU A 101 -6.95 11.16 18.73
CA LEU A 101 -8.06 11.04 17.80
C LEU A 101 -8.67 9.65 17.96
N LYS A 102 -9.96 9.60 18.32
CA LYS A 102 -10.67 8.34 18.48
C LYS A 102 -11.21 7.86 17.14
N ASN A 103 -11.18 6.55 16.94
CA ASN A 103 -11.85 5.95 15.81
C ASN A 103 -13.37 6.12 15.86
N VAL A 104 -13.98 6.11 14.67
CA VAL A 104 -15.43 6.00 14.53
C VAL A 104 -15.84 4.58 14.96
N PRO A 105 -16.90 4.43 15.77
CA PRO A 105 -17.41 3.11 16.15
C PRO A 105 -17.65 2.24 14.91
N THR A 106 -17.01 1.08 14.86
CA THR A 106 -17.02 0.18 13.71
C THR A 106 -17.37 -1.23 14.15
N TYR A 107 -18.43 -1.78 13.56
CA TYR A 107 -18.92 -3.12 13.85
C TYR A 107 -18.37 -4.11 12.82
N GLN A 108 -17.72 -5.16 13.30
CA GLN A 108 -17.14 -6.19 12.44
C GLN A 108 -18.10 -7.36 12.29
N CYS A 109 -18.76 -7.50 11.14
CA CYS A 109 -19.77 -8.54 10.89
C CYS A 109 -19.25 -9.99 10.91
N ARG A 110 -17.94 -10.21 11.05
CA ARG A 110 -17.37 -11.54 11.35
C ARG A 110 -17.66 -11.99 12.78
N GLU A 111 -17.91 -11.05 13.69
CA GLU A 111 -18.31 -11.30 15.06
C GLU A 111 -19.84 -11.39 15.14
N LYS A 112 -20.35 -12.47 15.72
CA LYS A 112 -21.80 -12.74 15.74
C LYS A 112 -22.61 -11.60 16.39
N GLU A 113 -22.15 -11.08 17.52
CA GLU A 113 -22.85 -10.01 18.24
C GLU A 113 -22.92 -8.72 17.43
N HIS A 114 -21.84 -8.37 16.74
CA HIS A 114 -21.80 -7.22 15.84
C HIS A 114 -22.73 -7.41 14.64
N LEU A 115 -22.73 -8.61 14.03
CA LEU A 115 -23.63 -8.91 12.91
C LEU A 115 -25.09 -8.80 13.33
N ASP A 116 -25.46 -9.38 14.48
CA ASP A 116 -26.82 -9.34 15.00
C ASP A 116 -27.26 -7.88 15.24
N TYR A 117 -26.37 -7.02 15.78
CA TYR A 117 -26.63 -5.59 15.94
C TYR A 117 -26.82 -4.87 14.59
N VAL A 118 -25.91 -5.12 13.63
CA VAL A 118 -25.95 -4.49 12.30
C VAL A 118 -27.24 -4.83 11.57
N LEU A 119 -27.65 -6.11 11.59
CA LEU A 119 -28.89 -6.58 10.95
C LEU A 119 -30.14 -5.94 11.57
N ALA A 120 -30.12 -5.66 12.88
CA ALA A 120 -31.24 -5.01 13.57
C ALA A 120 -31.34 -3.49 13.30
N HIS A 121 -30.28 -2.83 12.81
CA HIS A 121 -30.19 -1.37 12.65
C HIS A 121 -29.69 -0.97 11.25
N LEU A 122 -30.00 -1.76 10.22
CA LEU A 122 -29.51 -1.54 8.85
C LEU A 122 -29.83 -0.14 8.30
N ASP A 123 -30.97 0.43 8.68
CA ASP A 123 -31.44 1.75 8.27
C ASP A 123 -30.67 2.93 8.90
N GLN A 124 -29.85 2.65 9.91
CA GLN A 124 -29.11 3.64 10.70
C GLN A 124 -27.60 3.55 10.50
N LEU A 125 -27.14 2.59 9.69
CA LEU A 125 -25.72 2.27 9.52
C LEU A 125 -25.28 2.43 8.07
N VAL A 126 -24.01 2.77 7.87
CA VAL A 126 -23.37 2.73 6.56
C VAL A 126 -22.57 1.43 6.47
N ILE A 127 -22.95 0.57 5.53
CA ILE A 127 -22.32 -0.73 5.33
C ILE A 127 -21.28 -0.59 4.23
N LYS A 128 -20.12 -1.19 4.45
CA LYS A 128 -19.03 -1.21 3.47
C LYS A 128 -18.41 -2.60 3.44
N GLU A 129 -18.12 -3.08 2.24
CA GLU A 129 -17.32 -4.28 2.06
C GLU A 129 -15.90 -4.07 2.63
N ALA A 130 -15.35 -5.10 3.28
CA ALA A 130 -14.02 -5.06 3.88
C ALA A 130 -12.94 -4.87 2.81
N GLN A 131 -13.04 -5.60 1.70
CA GLN A 131 -12.22 -5.41 0.50
C GLN A 131 -13.01 -4.55 -0.49
N GLY A 132 -12.51 -3.36 -0.82
CA GLY A 132 -13.15 -2.49 -1.79
C GLY A 132 -12.56 -1.08 -1.79
N SER A 133 -12.48 -0.47 -2.97
CA SER A 133 -11.99 0.89 -3.15
C SER A 133 -13.02 1.94 -2.70
N ARG A 134 -12.57 3.16 -2.41
CA ARG A 134 -13.46 4.28 -2.03
C ARG A 134 -14.57 4.46 -3.07
N GLY A 135 -15.82 4.53 -2.61
CA GLY A 135 -16.98 4.92 -3.41
C GLY A 135 -17.93 3.79 -3.80
N TYR A 136 -17.55 2.53 -3.58
CA TYR A 136 -18.45 1.38 -3.74
C TYR A 136 -18.83 0.86 -2.35
N GLY A 137 -20.10 1.06 -1.99
CA GLY A 137 -20.72 0.71 -0.70
C GLY A 137 -22.14 1.24 -0.67
#